data_AF-A0AAW6M8Z7-F1
#
_entry.id   AF-A0AAW6M8Z7-F1
#
_cell.length_a   1.000
_cell.length_b   1.000
_cell.length_c   1.000
_cell.angle_alpha   90.00
_cell.angle_beta   90.00
_cell.angle_gamma   90.00
#
_symmetry.space_group_name_H-M   'P 1'
#
loop_
_entity.id
_entity.type
_entity.pdbx_description
1 polymer ?
#
loop_
_entity_poly.entity_id
_entity_poly.type
_entity_poly.pdbx_seq_one_letter_code
_entity_poly.pdbx_strand_id
1 'polypeptide(L)' 'MSNRRIILITALSLLTFVGHAGDIWVSPRGNDQNDGTRQSPKATLTSARRQAREWRRTGDNRVLG' A
#
# COMPACT_ATOMS: atom_id res chain seq x y z
N MET A 1 -2.29 -15.11 -34.62
CA MET A 1 -1.63 -15.69 -33.41
C MET A 1 -2.40 -16.94 -33.02
N SER A 2 -1.74 -18.07 -32.76
CA SER A 2 -2.42 -19.30 -32.32
C SER A 2 -2.99 -19.12 -30.90
N ASN A 3 -4.21 -19.62 -30.65
CA ASN A 3 -4.91 -19.55 -29.36
C ASN A 3 -4.04 -20.03 -28.19
N ARG A 4 -3.18 -21.02 -28.43
CA ARG A 4 -2.24 -21.57 -27.44
C ARG A 4 -1.18 -20.55 -27.00
N ARG A 5 -0.73 -19.67 -27.90
CA ARG A 5 0.22 -18.59 -27.57
C ARG A 5 -0.47 -17.49 -26.77
N ILE A 6 -1.73 -17.17 -27.10
CA ILE A 6 -2.51 -16.19 -26.35
C ILE A 6 -2.67 -16.67 -24.90
N ILE A 7 -3.12 -17.91 -24.69
CA ILE A 7 -3.29 -18.51 -23.35
C ILE A 7 -1.98 -18.47 -22.54
N LEU A 8 -0.85 -18.84 -23.16
CA LEU A 8 0.45 -18.81 -22.48
C LEU A 8 0.88 -17.39 -22.09
N ILE A 9 0.67 -16.40 -22.96
CA ILE A 9 1.00 -15.00 -22.67
C ILE A 9 0.10 -14.48 -21.55
N THR A 10 -1.21 -14.74 -21.59
CA THR A 10 -2.14 -14.27 -20.54
C THR A 10 -1.81 -14.90 -19.18
N ALA A 11 -1.49 -16.20 -19.14
CA ALA A 11 -1.10 -16.88 -17.91
C ALA A 11 0.22 -16.34 -17.34
N LEU A 12 1.19 -16.02 -18.19
CA LEU A 12 2.48 -15.47 -17.76
C LEU A 12 2.35 -14.04 -17.23
N SER A 13 1.53 -13.19 -17.88
CA SER A 13 1.26 -11.81 -17.43
C SER A 13 0.53 -11.75 -16.08
N LEU A 14 -0.33 -12.73 -15.78
CA LEU A 14 -1.00 -12.81 -14.48
C LEU A 14 -0.04 -13.18 -13.34
N LEU A 15 1.02 -13.93 -13.64
CA LEU A 15 2.02 -14.34 -12.64
C LEU A 15 2.89 -13.19 -12.13
N THR A 16 3.01 -12.10 -12.91
CA THR A 16 3.88 -10.96 -12.60
C THR A 16 3.19 -9.81 -11.88
N PHE A 17 1.89 -9.94 -11.58
CA PHE A 17 1.13 -8.88 -10.92
C PHE A 17 1.37 -8.90 -9.40
N VAL A 18 2.38 -8.16 -8.94
CA VAL A 18 2.66 -7.94 -7.51
C VAL A 18 2.14 -6.55 -7.14
N GLY A 19 1.08 -6.49 -6.34
CA GLY A 19 0.57 -5.22 -5.81
C GLY A 19 1.35 -4.79 -4.58
N HIS A 20 1.81 -3.54 -4.54
CA HIS A 20 2.44 -2.95 -3.36
C HIS A 20 1.43 -2.09 -2.59
N ALA A 21 1.30 -2.33 -1.27
CA ALA A 21 0.44 -1.55 -0.39
C ALA A 21 1.29 -0.80 0.66
N GLY A 22 0.91 0.45 0.94
CA GLY A 22 1.50 1.22 2.04
C GLY A 22 0.96 0.82 3.41
N ASP A 23 1.85 0.48 4.33
CA ASP A 23 1.50 0.18 5.72
C ASP A 23 1.61 1.41 6.63
N ILE A 24 0.69 1.53 7.60
CA ILE A 24 0.74 2.52 8.68
C ILE A 24 0.58 1.80 10.01
N TRP A 25 1.59 1.91 10.88
CA TRP A 25 1.65 1.26 12.18
C TRP A 25 1.08 2.15 13.29
N VAL A 26 0.33 1.53 14.20
CA VAL A 26 -0.30 2.18 15.35
C VAL A 26 0.02 1.39 16.62
N SER A 27 0.33 2.09 17.71
CA SER A 27 0.63 1.51 19.02
C SER A 27 0.13 2.43 20.14
N PRO A 28 -0.42 1.90 21.25
CA PRO A 28 -0.82 2.73 22.39
C PRO A 28 0.30 3.58 22.99
N ARG A 29 1.57 3.17 22.82
CA ARG A 29 2.76 3.93 23.26
C ARG A 29 3.38 4.79 22.16
N GLY A 30 2.73 4.86 21.00
CA GLY A 30 3.17 5.67 19.87
C GLY A 30 2.91 7.16 20.09
N ASN A 31 3.13 7.95 19.04
CA ASN A 31 2.85 9.39 19.03
C ASN A 31 2.25 9.77 17.66
N ASP A 32 1.18 10.57 17.64
CA ASP A 32 0.52 10.98 16.39
C ASP A 32 1.36 11.90 15.50
N GLN A 33 2.43 12.48 16.06
CA GLN A 33 3.46 13.21 15.33
C GLN A 33 4.44 12.30 14.58
N ASN A 34 4.52 11.02 14.95
CA ASN A 34 5.40 10.06 14.27
C ASN A 34 4.96 9.80 12.84
N ASP A 35 5.84 9.24 12.00
CA ASP A 35 5.56 8.98 10.59
C ASP A 35 4.66 7.76 10.34
N GLY A 36 4.39 6.94 11.37
CA GLY A 36 3.56 5.74 11.24
C GLY A 36 4.33 4.53 10.70
N THR A 37 5.66 4.53 10.77
CA THR A 37 6.49 3.35 10.53
C THR A 37 6.44 2.38 11.71
N ARG A 38 6.90 1.14 11.51
CA ARG A 38 6.96 0.15 12.60
C ARG A 38 7.86 0.60 13.77
N GLN A 39 8.90 1.36 13.46
CA GLN A 39 9.86 1.91 14.44
C GLN A 39 9.29 3.13 15.15
N SER A 40 8.48 3.93 14.44
CA SER A 40 7.85 5.15 14.96
C SER A 40 6.34 5.14 14.66
N PRO A 41 5.55 4.34 15.42
CA PRO A 41 4.13 4.17 15.15
C PRO A 41 3.31 5.38 15.61
N LYS A 42 2.15 5.59 14.99
CA LYS A 42 1.12 6.53 15.45
C LYS A 42 0.53 6.09 16.79
N ALA A 43 -0.02 7.02 17.57
CA ALA A 43 -0.71 6.69 18.82
C ALA A 43 -2.17 6.28 18.57
N THR A 44 -2.85 7.00 17.67
CA THR A 44 -4.29 6.86 17.44
C THR A 44 -4.60 6.32 16.05
N LEU A 45 -5.73 5.60 15.95
CA LEU A 45 -6.24 5.15 14.66
C LEU A 45 -6.72 6.32 13.79
N THR A 46 -7.22 7.39 14.40
CA THR A 46 -7.69 8.60 13.71
C THR A 46 -6.56 9.28 12.95
N SER A 47 -5.38 9.39 13.56
CA SER A 47 -4.20 10.00 12.91
C SER A 47 -3.69 9.14 11.75
N ALA A 48 -3.65 7.82 11.92
CA ALA A 48 -3.30 6.87 10.86
C ALA A 48 -4.27 6.97 9.68
N ARG A 49 -5.59 7.02 9.94
CA ARG A 49 -6.60 7.18 8.88
C ARG A 49 -6.48 8.52 8.17
N ARG A 50 -6.13 9.60 8.89
CA ARG A 50 -5.85 10.91 8.28
C ARG A 50 -4.66 10.82 7.33
N GLN A 51 -3.56 10.20 7.75
CA GLN A 51 -2.40 10.00 6.88
C GLN A 51 -2.74 9.19 5.63
N ALA A 52 -3.51 8.11 5.75
CA ALA A 52 -3.96 7.35 4.59
C ALA A 52 -4.84 8.17 3.63
N ARG A 53 -5.62 9.13 4.14
CA ARG A 53 -6.38 10.07 3.29
C ARG A 53 -5.46 11.06 2.59
N GLU A 54 -4.45 11.57 3.29
CA GLU A 54 -3.46 12.49 2.70
C GLU A 54 -2.65 11.82 1.59
N TRP A 55 -2.27 10.55 1.77
CA TRP A 55 -1.63 9.77 0.71
C TRP A 55 -2.51 9.64 -0.53
N ARG A 56 -3.81 9.37 -0.35
CA ARG A 56 -4.78 9.35 -1.46
C ARG A 56 -4.92 10.73 -2.11
N ARG A 57 -4.98 11.80 -1.31
CA ARG A 57 -5.14 13.19 -1.79
C ARG A 57 -3.94 13.64 -2.63
N THR A 58 -2.74 13.23 -2.22
CA THR A 58 -1.48 13.63 -2.87
C THR A 58 -1.06 12.69 -3.99
N GLY A 59 -1.75 11.57 -4.18
CA GLY A 59 -1.33 10.53 -5.13
C GLY A 59 0.00 9.89 -4.72
N ASP A 60 0.22 9.68 -3.42
CA ASP A 60 1.42 9.02 -2.92
C ASP A 60 1.55 7.62 -3.54
N ASN A 61 2.76 7.26 -3.97
CA ASN A 61 3.04 5.99 -4.64
C ASN A 61 2.65 4.76 -3.81
N ARG A 62 2.60 4.90 -2.48
CA ARG A 62 2.14 3.86 -1.53
C ARG A 62 0.66 3.49 -1.68
N VAL A 63 -0.11 4.33 -2.37
CA VAL A 63 -1.55 4.13 -2.63
C VAL A 63 -1.80 3.72 -4.09
N LEU A 64 -0.84 3.96 -4.99
CA LEU A 64 -1.05 3.83 -6.43
C LEU A 64 -0.92 2.41 -6.98
N GLY A 65 -0.40 1.46 -6.20
CA GLY A 65 -0.47 0.02 -6.49
C GLY A 65 0.46 -0.45 -7.61
#